data_AF-A0A2D8FRR2-F1
#
_entry.id   AF-A0A2D8FRR2-F1
#
_cell.length_a   1.000
_cell.length_b   1.000
_cell.length_c   1.000
_cell.angle_alpha   90.00
_cell.angle_beta   90.00
_cell.angle_gamma   90.00
#
_symmetry.space_group_name_H-M   'P 1'
#
loop_
_entity.id
_entity.type
_entity.pdbx_description
1 polymer ?
#
loop_
_entity_poly.entity_id
_entity_poly.type
_entity_poly.pdbx_seq_one_letter_code
_entity_poly.pdbx_strand_id
1 'polypeptide(L)'
;MGDENRNLVLFDGPRRIARGSDAAVAAALRKALEAAPQAALRVFDLATGRPVDLDLRETEAAPAARRGRPRLGVAAREVTLLPRHWDWLASQPGGASAALRRLVDQARKTGADDDARRRRT
;
A
#
# COMPACT_ATOMS: atom_id res chain seq x y z
N MET A 1 -8.55 -16.62 9.36
CA MET A 1 -9.14 -16.63 10.71
C MET A 1 -8.01 -16.19 11.63
N GLY A 2 -8.08 -14.98 12.16
CA GLY A 2 -6.94 -14.23 12.71
C GLY A 2 -7.02 -12.84 12.07
N ASP A 3 -7.53 -11.81 12.74
CA ASP A 3 -7.13 -11.32 14.06
C ASP A 3 -8.40 -10.80 14.79
N GLU A 4 -9.01 -11.58 15.68
CA GLU A 4 -10.28 -11.19 16.32
C GLU A 4 -10.07 -10.51 17.69
N ASN A 5 -8.83 -10.12 18.04
CA ASN A 5 -8.51 -9.66 19.40
C ASN A 5 -7.49 -8.50 19.48
N ARG A 6 -7.37 -7.68 18.43
CA ARG A 6 -6.57 -6.44 18.51
C ARG A 6 -7.34 -5.38 19.27
N ASN A 7 -6.72 -4.85 20.31
CA ASN A 7 -7.26 -3.78 21.13
C ASN A 7 -6.63 -2.46 20.69
N LEU A 8 -7.42 -1.65 19.99
CA LEU A 8 -7.01 -0.38 19.41
C LEU A 8 -7.51 0.78 20.25
N VAL A 9 -6.89 1.94 20.07
CA VAL A 9 -7.30 3.20 20.66
C VAL A 9 -7.26 4.32 19.62
N LEU A 10 -8.34 5.10 19.58
CA LEU A 10 -8.49 6.27 18.71
C LEU A 10 -8.31 7.55 19.52
N PHE A 11 -7.50 8.46 19.00
CA PHE A 11 -7.27 9.80 19.53
C PHE A 11 -7.66 10.87 18.51
N ASP A 12 -8.12 12.00 19.02
CA ASP A 12 -8.20 13.28 18.33
C ASP A 12 -7.28 14.27 19.07
N GLY A 13 -6.09 14.51 18.52
CA GLY A 13 -5.04 15.23 19.23
C GLY A 13 -4.73 14.60 20.62
N PRO A 14 -4.84 15.36 21.73
CA PRO A 14 -4.60 14.84 23.08
C PRO A 14 -5.78 14.06 23.67
N ARG A 15 -6.96 14.08 23.03
CA ARG A 15 -8.19 13.50 23.57
C ARG A 15 -8.39 12.09 23.05
N ARG A 16 -8.58 11.14 23.95
CA ARG A 16 -9.01 9.78 23.59
C ARG A 16 -10.49 9.77 23.22
N ILE A 17 -10.83 9.25 22.04
CA ILE A 17 -12.19 9.16 21.50
C ILE A 17 -12.80 7.78 21.75
N ALA A 18 -12.04 6.71 21.47
CA ALA A 18 -12.53 5.34 21.65
C ALA A 18 -11.38 4.36 21.94
N ARG A 19 -11.70 3.24 22.58
CA ARG A 19 -10.80 2.10 22.82
C ARG A 19 -11.61 0.81 22.70
N GLY A 20 -11.09 -0.19 22.00
CA GLY A 20 -11.74 -1.48 21.90
C GLY A 20 -11.26 -2.29 20.70
N SER A 21 -12.09 -3.21 20.24
CA SER A 21 -11.81 -4.00 19.04
C SER A 21 -11.71 -3.14 17.78
N ASP A 22 -11.09 -3.68 16.74
CA ASP A 22 -11.03 -3.08 15.40
C ASP A 22 -12.40 -2.54 14.94
N ALA A 23 -13.45 -3.35 15.04
CA ALA A 23 -14.80 -2.95 14.61
C ALA A 23 -15.35 -1.75 15.40
N ALA A 24 -15.13 -1.73 16.72
CA ALA A 24 -15.58 -0.64 17.58
C ALA A 24 -14.83 0.66 17.30
N VAL A 25 -13.50 0.56 17.10
CA VAL A 25 -12.66 1.72 16.78
C VAL A 25 -12.91 2.23 15.35
N ALA A 26 -13.15 1.36 14.38
CA ALA A 26 -13.53 1.73 13.02
C ALA A 26 -14.89 2.45 12.96
N ALA A 27 -15.86 2.01 13.75
CA ALA A 27 -17.15 2.70 13.86
C ALA A 27 -16.99 4.10 14.51
N ALA A 28 -16.19 4.20 15.57
CA ALA A 28 -15.91 5.48 16.22
C ALA A 28 -15.14 6.45 15.32
N LEU A 29 -14.17 5.94 14.54
CA LEU A 29 -13.39 6.73 13.60
C LEU A 29 -14.27 7.33 12.50
N ARG A 30 -15.19 6.54 11.93
CA ARG A 30 -16.17 7.03 10.95
C ARG A 30 -17.06 8.12 11.51
N LYS A 31 -17.66 7.89 12.67
CA LYS A 31 -18.51 8.89 13.34
C LYS A 31 -17.75 10.19 13.64
N ALA A 32 -16.48 10.09 14.01
CA ALA A 32 -15.63 11.26 14.26
C ALA A 32 -15.29 12.03 12.98
N LEU A 33 -15.00 11.33 11.88
CA LEU A 33 -14.77 11.95 10.57
C LEU A 33 -16.04 12.62 10.01
N GLU A 34 -17.21 12.02 10.19
CA GLU A 34 -18.49 12.60 9.81
C GLU A 34 -18.80 13.88 10.59
N ALA A 35 -18.51 13.89 11.90
CA ALA A 35 -18.76 15.06 12.75
C ALA A 35 -17.74 16.19 12.53
N ALA A 36 -16.49 15.85 12.24
CA ALA A 36 -15.40 16.80 12.07
C ALA A 36 -14.39 16.28 11.03
N PRO A 37 -14.57 16.59 9.73
CA PRO A 37 -13.70 16.09 8.66
C PRO A 37 -12.25 16.63 8.73
N GLN A 38 -12.01 17.68 9.53
CA GLN A 38 -10.70 18.28 9.77
C GLN A 38 -10.00 17.71 11.02
N ALA A 39 -10.58 16.72 11.70
CA ALA A 39 -10.03 16.17 12.94
C ALA A 39 -8.71 15.44 12.69
N ALA A 40 -7.75 15.61 13.60
CA ALA A 40 -6.41 15.01 13.50
C ALA A 40 -6.41 13.60 14.13
N LEU A 41 -7.24 12.72 13.56
CA LEU A 41 -7.52 11.40 14.11
C LEU A 41 -6.33 10.45 13.96
N ARG A 42 -5.98 9.75 15.04
CA ARG A 42 -4.88 8.77 15.07
C ARG A 42 -5.29 7.50 15.80
N VAL A 43 -5.01 6.34 15.20
CA VAL A 43 -5.27 5.04 15.80
C VAL A 43 -3.96 4.37 16.20
N PHE A 44 -3.93 3.79 17.39
CA PHE A 44 -2.79 3.04 17.90
C PHE A 44 -3.20 1.66 18.39
N ASP A 45 -2.31 0.70 18.22
CA ASP A 45 -2.40 -0.61 18.85
C ASP A 45 -1.95 -0.53 20.30
N LEU A 46 -2.78 -1.00 21.23
CA LEU A 46 -2.47 -0.91 22.67
C LEU A 46 -1.45 -1.94 23.16
N ALA A 47 -1.27 -3.05 22.43
CA ALA A 47 -0.30 -4.05 22.81
C ALA A 47 1.13 -3.64 22.40
N THR A 48 1.25 -2.92 21.29
CA THR A 48 2.56 -2.58 20.68
C THR A 48 2.88 -1.09 20.72
N GLY A 49 1.90 -0.23 20.98
CA GLY A 49 2.02 1.24 20.92
C GLY A 49 2.23 1.78 19.50
N ARG A 50 2.12 0.94 18.47
CA ARG A 50 2.38 1.34 17.09
C ARG A 50 1.17 2.03 16.48
N PRO A 51 1.36 3.05 15.64
CA PRO A 51 0.27 3.62 14.87
C PRO A 51 -0.25 2.56 13.89
N VAL A 52 -1.58 2.43 13.83
CA VAL A 52 -2.28 1.52 12.93
C VAL A 52 -3.09 2.36 11.95
N ASP A 53 -2.92 2.07 10.65
CA ASP A 53 -3.76 2.66 9.62
C ASP A 53 -5.00 1.76 9.43
N LEU A 54 -6.17 2.29 9.76
CA LEU A 54 -7.44 1.56 9.62
C LEU A 54 -8.03 1.88 8.26
N ASP A 55 -8.17 0.87 7.40
CA ASP A 55 -8.83 1.06 6.11
C ASP A 55 -10.35 1.15 6.31
N LEU A 56 -10.87 2.38 6.27
CA LEU A 56 -12.30 2.67 6.47
C LEU A 56 -13.18 2.37 5.25
N ARG A 57 -12.60 1.85 4.16
CA ARG A 57 -13.33 1.56 2.92
C ARG A 57 -14.22 0.31 3.02
N GLU A 58 -14.14 -0.46 4.10
CA GLU A 58 -14.82 -1.75 4.25
C GLU A 58 -16.31 -1.67 4.66
N THR A 59 -17.04 -0.58 4.36
CA THR A 59 -18.50 -0.49 4.63
C THR A 59 -19.37 -0.21 3.42
N GLU A 60 -18.79 0.10 2.27
CA GLU A 60 -19.50 -0.18 1.03
C GLU A 60 -19.17 -1.62 0.67
N ALA A 61 -20.18 -2.49 0.63
CA ALA A 61 -20.05 -3.92 0.39
C ALA A 61 -19.27 -4.19 -0.91
N ALA A 62 -17.95 -4.33 -0.80
CA ALA A 62 -17.07 -4.67 -1.90
C ALA A 62 -16.82 -6.18 -1.88
N PRO A 63 -16.91 -6.86 -3.04
CA PRO A 63 -16.79 -8.31 -3.10
C PRO A 63 -15.37 -8.76 -2.72
N ALA A 64 -15.30 -9.67 -1.75
CA ALA A 64 -14.23 -10.61 -1.41
C ALA A 64 -12.77 -10.13 -1.56
N ALA A 65 -12.08 -10.10 -0.41
CA ALA A 65 -10.64 -9.97 -0.25
C ALA A 65 -9.81 -10.63 -1.38
N ARG A 66 -9.09 -9.82 -2.16
CA ARG A 66 -8.02 -10.32 -3.02
C ARG A 66 -6.87 -10.80 -2.12
N ARG A 67 -6.84 -12.11 -1.89
CA ARG A 67 -5.67 -12.85 -1.40
C ARG A 67 -4.42 -12.43 -2.18
N GLY A 68 -3.39 -12.03 -1.44
CA GLY A 68 -2.00 -12.12 -1.87
C GLY A 68 -1.51 -10.97 -2.76
N ARG A 69 -1.09 -9.86 -2.15
CA ARG A 69 0.10 -9.19 -2.66
C ARG A 69 1.26 -9.49 -1.71
N PRO A 70 2.05 -10.55 -1.93
CA PRO A 70 3.30 -10.71 -1.19
C PRO A 70 4.09 -9.40 -1.29
N ARG A 71 4.68 -8.96 -0.18
CA ARG A 71 5.56 -7.79 -0.13
C ARG A 71 6.77 -8.08 -1.02
N LEU A 72 6.64 -7.83 -2.32
CA LEU A 72 7.78 -7.70 -3.23
C LEU A 72 8.61 -6.58 -2.61
N GLY A 73 9.84 -6.85 -2.16
CA GLY A 73 10.73 -5.87 -1.54
C GLY A 73 11.19 -4.78 -2.51
N VAL A 74 10.25 -4.04 -3.11
CA VAL A 74 10.51 -2.97 -4.07
C VAL A 74 10.82 -1.71 -3.28
N ALA A 75 11.99 -1.13 -3.52
CA ALA A 75 12.31 0.22 -3.07
C ALA A 75 11.82 1.23 -4.12
N ALA A 76 11.08 2.26 -3.68
CA ALA A 76 10.67 3.35 -4.57
C ALA A 76 11.84 4.31 -4.81
N ARG A 77 12.03 4.72 -6.07
CA ARG A 77 13.00 5.73 -6.51
C ARG A 77 12.40 6.56 -7.64
N GLU A 78 12.84 7.82 -7.75
CA GLU A 78 12.37 8.75 -8.77
C GLU A 78 13.02 8.47 -10.13
N VAL A 79 12.23 8.61 -11.21
CA VAL A 79 12.69 8.48 -12.59
C VAL A 79 12.10 9.61 -13.44
N THR A 80 12.92 10.20 -14.31
CA THR A 80 12.49 11.22 -15.27
C THR A 80 12.44 10.62 -16.67
N LEU A 81 11.28 10.72 -17.31
CA LEU A 81 11.03 10.21 -18.66
C LEU A 81 10.28 11.25 -19.49
N LEU A 82 10.35 11.13 -20.82
CA LEU A 82 9.56 11.98 -21.72
C LEU A 82 8.05 11.72 -21.51
N PRO A 83 7.18 12.73 -21.72
CA PRO A 83 5.72 12.57 -21.58
C PRO A 83 5.17 11.38 -22.37
N ARG A 84 5.59 11.22 -23.63
CA ARG A 84 5.21 10.11 -24.50
C ARG A 84 5.49 8.72 -23.90
N HIS A 85 6.55 8.59 -23.09
CA HIS A 85 6.88 7.33 -22.43
C HIS A 85 5.98 7.09 -21.23
N TRP A 86 5.60 8.16 -20.51
CA TRP A 86 4.61 8.06 -19.44
C TRP A 86 3.23 7.65 -19.95
N ASP A 87 2.77 8.22 -21.06
CA ASP A 87 1.51 7.82 -21.70
C ASP A 87 1.52 6.34 -22.06
N TRP A 88 2.63 5.87 -22.63
CA TRP A 88 2.79 4.45 -22.94
C TRP A 88 2.87 3.57 -21.70
N LEU A 89 3.54 3.99 -20.62
CA LEU A 89 3.62 3.24 -19.36
C LEU A 89 2.26 3.16 -18.65
N ALA A 90 1.45 4.22 -18.73
CA ALA A 90 0.12 4.29 -18.14
C ALA A 90 -0.87 3.33 -18.84
N SER A 91 -0.67 3.05 -20.13
CA SER A 91 -1.51 2.10 -20.87
C SER A 91 -1.19 0.62 -20.63
N GLN A 92 -0.14 0.30 -19.85
CA GLN A 92 0.31 -1.09 -19.67
C GLN A 92 -0.53 -1.89 -18.68
N PRO A 93 -0.83 -3.18 -18.97
CA PRO A 93 -1.51 -4.07 -18.04
C PRO A 93 -0.62 -4.35 -16.82
N GLY A 94 -1.10 -3.95 -15.65
CA GLY A 94 -0.39 -4.05 -14.37
C GLY A 94 0.41 -2.79 -13.95
N GLY A 95 0.29 -1.70 -14.72
CA GLY A 95 0.83 -0.38 -14.39
C GLY A 95 2.30 -0.19 -14.70
N ALA A 96 2.76 1.07 -14.60
CA ALA A 96 4.09 1.52 -15.00
C ALA A 96 5.22 0.69 -14.37
N SER A 97 5.16 0.41 -13.06
CA SER A 97 6.22 -0.34 -12.36
C SER A 97 6.33 -1.81 -12.80
N ALA A 98 5.25 -2.43 -13.28
CA ALA A 98 5.31 -3.79 -13.81
C ALA A 98 5.94 -3.81 -15.20
N ALA A 99 5.59 -2.85 -16.06
CA ALA A 99 6.19 -2.69 -17.37
C ALA A 99 7.69 -2.38 -17.28
N LEU A 100 8.09 -1.45 -16.41
CA LEU A 100 9.50 -1.10 -16.21
C LEU A 100 10.34 -2.30 -15.77
N ARG A 101 9.84 -3.15 -14.87
CA ARG A 101 10.55 -4.37 -14.46
C ARG A 101 10.78 -5.33 -15.63
N ARG A 102 9.75 -5.58 -16.45
CA ARG A 102 9.87 -6.44 -17.63
C ARG A 102 10.92 -5.90 -18.62
N LEU A 103 10.93 -4.58 -18.87
CA LEU A 103 11.91 -3.94 -19.75
C LEU A 103 13.34 -4.08 -19.20
N VAL A 104 13.52 -3.89 -17.89
CA VAL A 104 14.82 -4.08 -17.23
C VAL A 104 15.28 -5.54 -17.33
N ASP A 105 14.40 -6.49 -17.05
CA ASP A 105 14.73 -7.92 -17.12
C ASP A 105 15.10 -8.36 -18.55
N GLN A 106 14.37 -7.85 -19.56
CA GLN A 106 14.70 -8.07 -20.97
C GLN A 106 16.06 -7.48 -21.33
N ALA A 107 16.33 -6.23 -20.97
CA ALA A 107 17.61 -5.59 -21.24
C ALA A 107 18.80 -6.30 -20.56
N ARG A 108 18.62 -6.75 -19.31
CA ARG A 108 19.64 -7.52 -18.58
C ARG A 108 19.93 -8.85 -19.26
N LYS A 109 18.91 -9.54 -19.77
CA LYS A 109 19.07 -10.82 -20.46
C LYS A 109 19.81 -10.67 -21.78
N THR A 110 19.48 -9.66 -22.58
CA THR A 110 20.16 -9.39 -23.85
C THR A 110 21.63 -8.98 -23.65
N GLY A 111 21.92 -8.14 -22.65
CA GLY A 111 23.30 -7.74 -22.35
C GLY A 111 24.18 -8.90 -21.86
N ALA A 112 23.62 -9.85 -21.12
CA ALA A 112 24.34 -11.05 -20.69
C ALA A 112 24.67 -12.01 -21.84
N ASP A 113 23.78 -12.09 -22.85
CA ASP A 113 24.01 -12.87 -24.06
C ASP A 113 25.13 -12.27 -24.92
N ASP A 114 25.15 -10.94 -25.09
CA ASP A 114 26.18 -10.23 -25.84
C ASP A 114 27.57 -10.35 -25.18
N ASP A 115 27.64 -10.24 -23.84
CA ASP A 115 28.89 -10.44 -23.09
C ASP A 115 29.41 -11.89 -23.19
N ALA A 116 28.52 -12.88 -23.10
CA ALA A 116 28.89 -14.29 -23.26
C ALA A 116 29.42 -14.60 -24.67
N ARG A 117 28.88 -13.91 -25.69
CA ARG A 117 29.33 -14.05 -27.08
C ARG A 117 30.71 -13.44 -27.31
N ARG A 118 31.00 -12.29 -26.68
CA ARG A 118 32.32 -11.62 -26.77
C ARG A 118 33.44 -12.40 -26.08
N ARG A 119 33.16 -13.12 -24.99
CA ARG A 119 34.19 -13.91 -24.27
C ARG A 119 34.60 -15.19 -24.99
N ARG A 120 33.89 -15.58 -26.06
CA ARG A 120 34.14 -16.81 -26.82
C ARG A 120 34.97 -16.58 -28.09
N THR A 121 35.13 -15.33 -28.51
CA THR A 121 36.00 -14.89 -29.62
C THR A 121 37.32 -14.40 -29.09
#